data_AF-A0A6L2Q6H9-F1
#
_entry.id   AF-A0A6L2Q6H9-F1
#
_cell.length_a   1.000
_cell.length_b   1.000
_cell.length_c   1.000
_cell.angle_alpha   90.00
_cell.angle_beta   90.00
_cell.angle_gamma   90.00
#
_symmetry.space_group_name_H-M   'P 1'
#
loop_
_entity.id
_entity.type
_entity.pdbx_description
1 polymer ?
#
loop_
_entity_poly.entity_id
_entity_poly.type
_entity_poly.pdbx_seq_one_letter_code
_entity_poly.pdbx_strand_id
1 'polypeptide(L)'
;MAFLFQVSEANTTFRLLLNESTRRLKLLSKKLGSCIECARPYYDSLEVAKKAQLECQRAAVQFQRANEIHQAAKETVALAEQRFLSKQHEWQFDNAWQEMLNHATIKVMDAENQKAESGREHQKRATLFNAAEQKVQQLEQRLHRSITKSRPYFEEKALCQGQLAAQKERVEALQHAVAKVKGQYAESLKELERISEEIHYKRGSGCLRKVTDDFMPPNGPREPGVGAELNVYDVSEFGSTHCGDGTVMEREDLQFGRNDVTNKFSILTDYELELDRCDLRSVGSLSVGTSSAAVSERDDSEVIDDGDYEQEEDIETLKQRVQMLAVRPVDGGEGQSSDTQWEEGPTATIDRPDKRLMQHESAVAGKIDESLKTSSVD
;
A
#
# COMPACT_ATOMS: atom_id res chain seq x y z
N MET A 1 -26.81 -8.21 -4.81
CA MET A 1 -26.99 -9.61 -5.27
C MET A 1 -25.88 -10.06 -6.21
N ALA A 2 -25.81 -9.58 -7.46
CA ALA A 2 -24.91 -10.14 -8.49
C ALA A 2 -23.44 -10.30 -8.07
N PHE A 3 -22.81 -9.24 -7.54
CA PHE A 3 -21.40 -9.31 -7.10
C PHE A 3 -21.15 -10.32 -5.95
N LEU A 4 -22.11 -10.52 -5.03
CA LEU A 4 -21.96 -11.52 -3.95
C LEU A 4 -22.02 -12.95 -4.50
N PHE A 5 -22.85 -13.18 -5.52
CA PHE A 5 -22.85 -14.45 -6.26
C PHE A 5 -21.52 -14.67 -6.98
N GLN A 6 -20.99 -13.66 -7.68
CA GLN A 6 -19.70 -13.73 -8.36
C GLN A 6 -18.52 -13.98 -7.40
N VAL A 7 -18.51 -13.38 -6.21
CA VAL A 7 -17.51 -13.71 -5.17
C VAL A 7 -17.62 -15.16 -4.73
N SER A 8 -18.83 -15.68 -4.52
CA SER A 8 -19.06 -17.08 -4.14
C SER A 8 -18.64 -18.07 -5.24
N GLU A 9 -18.97 -17.76 -6.49
CA GLU A 9 -18.56 -18.50 -7.68
C GLU A 9 -17.03 -18.50 -7.83
N ALA A 10 -16.38 -17.34 -7.70
CA ALA A 10 -14.93 -17.23 -7.80
C ALA A 10 -14.20 -17.99 -6.68
N ASN A 11 -14.73 -17.97 -5.44
CA ASN A 11 -14.22 -18.78 -4.33
C ASN A 11 -14.43 -20.29 -4.57
N THR A 12 -15.56 -20.68 -5.17
CA THR A 12 -15.83 -22.08 -5.55
C THR A 12 -14.82 -22.56 -6.60
N THR A 13 -14.57 -21.75 -7.62
CA THR A 13 -13.56 -22.02 -8.65
C THR A 13 -12.15 -22.11 -8.06
N PHE A 14 -11.77 -21.20 -7.16
CA PHE A 14 -10.47 -21.26 -6.45
C PHE A 14 -10.31 -22.59 -5.70
N ARG A 15 -11.34 -23.02 -4.95
CA ARG A 15 -11.33 -24.29 -4.22
C ARG A 15 -11.27 -25.51 -5.14
N LEU A 16 -11.91 -25.46 -6.31
CA LEU A 16 -11.82 -26.54 -7.31
C LEU A 16 -10.40 -26.62 -7.90
N LEU A 17 -9.83 -25.49 -8.33
CA LEU A 17 -8.45 -25.40 -8.83
C LEU A 17 -7.45 -25.91 -7.79
N LEU A 18 -7.61 -25.52 -6.52
CA LEU A 18 -6.73 -25.93 -5.41
C LEU A 18 -6.76 -27.45 -5.16
N ASN A 19 -7.95 -28.06 -5.23
CA ASN A 19 -8.09 -29.52 -5.10
C ASN A 19 -7.50 -30.26 -6.32
N GLU A 20 -7.68 -29.71 -7.52
CA GLU A 20 -7.15 -30.29 -8.75
C GLU A 20 -5.62 -30.22 -8.80
N SER A 21 -5.03 -29.05 -8.57
CA SER A 21 -3.57 -28.85 -8.52
C SER A 21 -2.93 -29.73 -7.46
N THR A 22 -3.48 -29.76 -6.25
CA THR A 22 -3.13 -30.68 -5.16
C THR A 22 -3.11 -32.14 -5.64
N ARG A 23 -4.13 -32.59 -6.38
CA ARG A 23 -4.20 -33.96 -6.91
C ARG A 23 -3.13 -34.21 -7.98
N ARG A 24 -2.91 -33.27 -8.91
CA ARG A 24 -1.92 -33.39 -9.99
C ARG A 24 -0.50 -33.46 -9.42
N LEU A 25 -0.15 -32.55 -8.51
CA LEU A 25 1.16 -32.52 -7.84
C LEU A 25 1.40 -33.78 -7.01
N LYS A 26 0.42 -34.26 -6.24
CA LYS A 26 0.52 -35.54 -5.51
C LYS A 26 0.77 -36.75 -6.43
N LEU A 27 0.28 -36.73 -7.67
CA LEU A 27 0.57 -37.79 -8.66
C LEU A 27 1.99 -37.69 -9.22
N LEU A 28 2.51 -36.48 -9.45
CA LEU A 28 3.89 -36.26 -9.90
C LEU A 28 4.91 -36.54 -8.79
N SER A 29 4.65 -36.09 -7.56
CA SER A 29 5.43 -36.39 -6.36
C SER A 29 5.62 -37.90 -6.16
N LYS A 30 4.53 -38.69 -6.25
CA LYS A 30 4.60 -40.16 -6.18
C LYS A 30 5.41 -40.81 -7.31
N LYS A 31 5.45 -40.21 -8.51
CA LYS A 31 6.22 -40.75 -9.66
C LYS A 31 7.72 -40.43 -9.58
N LEU A 32 8.08 -39.27 -9.05
CA LEU A 32 9.45 -38.73 -9.09
C LEU A 32 10.23 -38.94 -7.79
N GLY A 33 9.51 -39.04 -6.66
CA GLY A 33 10.08 -39.33 -5.35
C GLY A 33 11.17 -38.33 -4.93
N SER A 34 12.30 -38.85 -4.43
CA SER A 34 13.39 -38.04 -3.89
C SER A 34 14.09 -37.13 -4.90
N CYS A 35 13.84 -37.26 -6.21
CA CYS A 35 14.42 -36.35 -7.20
C CYS A 35 13.93 -34.91 -7.02
N ILE A 36 12.72 -34.71 -6.48
CA ILE A 36 12.17 -33.37 -6.19
C ILE A 36 12.93 -32.74 -5.03
N GLU A 37 13.03 -33.43 -3.89
CA GLU A 37 13.78 -32.98 -2.71
C GLU A 37 15.25 -32.66 -3.04
N CYS A 38 15.91 -33.49 -3.83
CA CYS A 38 17.28 -33.24 -4.26
C CYS A 38 17.42 -32.05 -5.23
N ALA A 39 16.34 -31.57 -5.83
CA ALA A 39 16.35 -30.43 -6.75
C ALA A 39 15.90 -29.11 -6.12
N ARG A 40 15.18 -29.11 -4.98
CA ARG A 40 14.74 -27.88 -4.29
C ARG A 40 15.81 -26.80 -4.18
N PRO A 41 17.03 -27.07 -3.66
CA PRO A 41 18.00 -25.99 -3.41
C PRO A 41 18.39 -25.21 -4.67
N TYR A 42 18.30 -25.85 -5.84
CA TYR A 42 18.50 -25.20 -7.13
C TYR A 42 17.33 -24.25 -7.48
N TYR A 43 16.08 -24.70 -7.34
CA TYR A 43 14.90 -23.86 -7.60
C TYR A 43 14.78 -22.71 -6.59
N ASP A 44 15.01 -22.97 -5.31
CA ASP A 44 15.02 -21.93 -4.26
C ASP A 44 16.10 -20.87 -4.57
N SER A 45 17.30 -21.30 -4.99
CA SER A 45 18.38 -20.38 -5.38
C SER A 45 18.09 -19.65 -6.69
N LEU A 46 17.35 -20.26 -7.62
CA LEU A 46 16.92 -19.66 -8.88
C LEU A 46 15.89 -18.53 -8.64
N GLU A 47 14.99 -18.71 -7.68
CA GLU A 47 14.05 -17.67 -7.25
C GLU A 47 14.77 -16.49 -6.58
N VAL A 48 15.73 -16.78 -5.68
CA VAL A 48 16.60 -15.75 -5.09
C VAL A 48 17.41 -15.00 -6.17
N ALA A 49 17.96 -15.69 -7.16
CA ALA A 49 18.69 -15.06 -8.27
C ALA A 49 17.79 -14.16 -9.12
N LYS A 50 16.56 -14.60 -9.45
CA LYS A 50 15.56 -13.77 -10.14
C LYS A 50 15.17 -12.53 -9.33
N LYS A 51 14.95 -12.66 -8.01
CA LYS A 51 14.65 -11.51 -7.15
C LYS A 51 15.81 -10.51 -7.14
N ALA A 52 17.04 -10.99 -6.94
CA ALA A 52 18.24 -10.16 -6.98
C ALA A 52 18.46 -9.51 -8.37
N GLN A 53 18.10 -10.18 -9.46
CA GLN A 53 18.13 -9.63 -10.81
C GLN A 53 17.17 -8.44 -10.97
N LEU A 54 15.91 -8.59 -10.53
CA LEU A 54 14.90 -7.54 -10.59
C LEU A 54 15.28 -6.33 -9.71
N GLU A 55 15.80 -6.57 -8.50
CA GLU A 55 16.31 -5.50 -7.63
C GLU A 55 17.52 -4.78 -8.26
N CYS A 56 18.44 -5.52 -8.88
CA CYS A 56 19.59 -4.96 -9.58
C CYS A 56 19.17 -4.12 -10.80
N GLN A 57 18.15 -4.55 -11.55
CA GLN A 57 17.56 -3.80 -12.66
C GLN A 57 16.86 -2.53 -12.17
N ARG A 58 16.05 -2.61 -11.10
CA ARG A 58 15.40 -1.46 -10.46
C ARG A 58 16.44 -0.42 -10.02
N ALA A 59 17.52 -0.85 -9.36
CA ALA A 59 18.61 0.03 -8.94
C ALA A 59 19.41 0.60 -10.14
N ALA A 60 19.55 -0.16 -11.24
CA ALA A 60 20.20 0.33 -12.46
C ALA A 60 19.41 1.49 -13.11
N VAL A 61 18.08 1.35 -13.22
CA VAL A 61 17.18 2.39 -13.73
C VAL A 61 17.22 3.63 -12.84
N GLN A 62 17.23 3.46 -11.51
CA GLN A 62 17.38 4.57 -10.56
C GLN A 62 18.71 5.31 -10.73
N PHE A 63 19.84 4.59 -10.90
CA PHE A 63 21.14 5.19 -11.16
C PHE A 63 21.20 5.91 -12.52
N GLN A 64 20.57 5.36 -13.57
CA GLN A 64 20.44 6.04 -14.86
C GLN A 64 19.69 7.35 -14.72
N ARG A 65 18.51 7.35 -14.07
CA ARG A 65 17.70 8.54 -13.80
C ARG A 65 18.47 9.60 -13.00
N ALA A 66 19.17 9.19 -11.94
CA ALA A 66 19.98 10.11 -11.13
C ALA A 66 21.17 10.70 -11.93
N ASN A 67 21.78 9.92 -12.83
CA ASN A 67 22.82 10.42 -13.71
C ASN A 67 22.29 11.44 -14.73
N GLU A 68 21.12 11.19 -15.33
CA GLU A 68 20.45 12.13 -16.24
C GLU A 68 20.10 13.46 -15.55
N ILE A 69 19.53 13.40 -14.33
CA ILE A 69 19.24 14.59 -13.51
C ILE A 69 20.53 15.39 -13.23
N HIS A 70 21.64 14.71 -12.90
CA HIS A 70 22.93 15.36 -12.70
C HIS A 70 23.50 16.01 -13.97
N GLN A 71 23.34 15.40 -15.16
CA GLN A 71 23.73 16.06 -16.42
C GLN A 71 22.87 17.30 -16.68
N ALA A 72 21.55 17.21 -16.56
CA ALA A 72 20.63 18.34 -16.77
C ALA A 72 20.89 19.51 -15.80
N ALA A 73 21.25 19.22 -14.55
CA ALA A 73 21.67 20.23 -13.58
C ALA A 73 22.98 20.92 -14.01
N LYS A 74 23.98 20.16 -14.48
CA LYS A 74 25.25 20.71 -15.01
C LYS A 74 25.04 21.55 -16.28
N GLU A 75 24.19 21.09 -17.20
CA GLU A 75 23.82 21.84 -18.40
C GLU A 75 23.11 23.16 -18.03
N THR A 76 22.28 23.17 -16.99
CA THR A 76 21.61 24.38 -16.50
C THR A 76 22.62 25.42 -15.99
N VAL A 77 23.63 25.00 -15.21
CA VAL A 77 24.72 25.89 -14.77
C VAL A 77 25.52 26.40 -15.97
N ALA A 78 25.96 25.52 -16.87
CA ALA A 78 26.74 25.90 -18.05
C ALA A 78 26.00 26.89 -18.98
N LEU A 79 24.69 26.71 -19.16
CA LEU A 79 23.85 27.63 -19.94
C LEU A 79 23.65 28.98 -19.22
N ALA A 80 23.57 28.99 -17.89
CA ALA A 80 23.51 30.23 -17.11
C ALA A 80 24.81 31.04 -17.22
N GLU A 81 25.96 30.37 -17.09
CA GLU A 81 27.30 30.96 -17.28
C GLU A 81 27.48 31.50 -18.71
N GLN A 82 27.13 30.71 -19.74
CA GLN A 82 27.22 31.13 -21.14
C GLN A 82 26.34 32.36 -21.42
N ARG A 83 25.11 32.39 -20.88
CA ARG A 83 24.20 33.54 -21.04
C ARG A 83 24.78 34.79 -20.38
N PHE A 84 25.29 34.67 -19.16
CA PHE A 84 25.93 35.78 -18.44
C PHE A 84 27.13 36.35 -19.22
N LEU A 85 28.04 35.49 -19.69
CA LEU A 85 29.19 35.91 -20.50
C LEU A 85 28.76 36.60 -21.81
N SER A 86 27.70 36.11 -22.47
CA SER A 86 27.20 36.75 -23.71
C SER A 86 26.55 38.12 -23.48
N LYS A 87 26.03 38.38 -22.27
CA LYS A 87 25.30 39.59 -21.88
C LYS A 87 26.03 40.46 -20.84
N GLN A 88 27.33 40.25 -20.65
CA GLN A 88 28.15 40.92 -19.64
C GLN A 88 28.11 42.47 -19.70
N HIS A 89 27.73 43.04 -20.84
CA HIS A 89 27.57 44.49 -21.05
C HIS A 89 26.20 45.04 -20.59
N GLU A 90 25.17 44.18 -20.54
CA GLU A 90 23.79 44.52 -20.14
C GLU A 90 23.47 44.06 -18.71
N TRP A 91 24.05 42.93 -18.29
CA TRP A 91 23.77 42.28 -17.01
C TRP A 91 24.88 42.58 -16.01
N GLN A 92 24.51 43.21 -14.90
CA GLN A 92 25.43 43.36 -13.77
C GLN A 92 25.44 42.06 -12.94
N PHE A 93 26.57 41.76 -12.33
CA PHE A 93 26.66 40.71 -11.31
C PHE A 93 26.00 41.24 -10.04
N ASP A 94 24.68 41.08 -9.96
CA ASP A 94 23.88 41.54 -8.83
C ASP A 94 23.62 40.43 -7.80
N ASN A 95 22.94 40.78 -6.72
CA ASN A 95 22.68 39.87 -5.63
C ASN A 95 21.76 38.71 -6.04
N ALA A 96 20.74 38.98 -6.88
CA ALA A 96 19.81 37.97 -7.38
C ALA A 96 20.48 36.96 -8.33
N TRP A 97 21.40 37.40 -9.18
CA TRP A 97 22.17 36.51 -10.05
C TRP A 97 23.16 35.64 -9.24
N GLN A 98 23.81 36.22 -8.21
CA GLN A 98 24.65 35.47 -7.29
C GLN A 98 23.85 34.40 -6.54
N GLU A 99 22.65 34.73 -6.05
CA GLU A 99 21.74 33.76 -5.43
C GLU A 99 21.28 32.68 -6.41
N MET A 100 20.92 33.04 -7.65
CA MET A 100 20.57 32.07 -8.69
C MET A 100 21.70 31.05 -8.93
N LEU A 101 22.95 31.51 -9.06
CA LEU A 101 24.09 30.64 -9.29
C LEU A 101 24.39 29.76 -8.06
N ASN A 102 24.26 30.29 -6.85
CA ASN A 102 24.38 29.51 -5.62
C ASN A 102 23.35 28.38 -5.57
N HIS A 103 22.07 28.66 -5.82
CA HIS A 103 21.02 27.63 -5.87
C HIS A 103 21.26 26.58 -6.96
N ALA A 104 21.73 26.98 -8.15
CA ALA A 104 22.05 26.05 -9.22
C ALA A 104 23.27 25.17 -8.87
N THR A 105 24.27 25.72 -8.18
CA THR A 105 25.46 25.00 -7.71
C THR A 105 25.11 23.97 -6.63
N ILE A 106 24.25 24.35 -5.66
CA ILE A 106 23.72 23.43 -4.64
C ILE A 106 22.98 22.27 -5.32
N LYS A 107 22.09 22.56 -6.28
CA LYS A 107 21.36 21.51 -7.02
C LYS A 107 22.27 20.57 -7.81
N VAL A 108 23.38 21.05 -8.37
CA VAL A 108 24.39 20.18 -9.00
C VAL A 108 25.06 19.27 -7.97
N MET A 109 25.38 19.80 -6.78
CA MET A 109 25.99 19.05 -5.68
C MET A 109 25.05 17.96 -5.14
N ASP A 110 23.77 18.30 -4.91
CA ASP A 110 22.75 17.36 -4.45
C ASP A 110 22.52 16.24 -5.47
N ALA A 111 22.41 16.58 -6.76
CA ALA A 111 22.28 15.61 -7.85
C ALA A 111 23.55 14.75 -8.00
N GLU A 112 24.75 15.28 -7.73
CA GLU A 112 26.00 14.51 -7.70
C GLU A 112 26.01 13.51 -6.54
N ASN A 113 25.55 13.92 -5.35
CA ASN A 113 25.44 13.01 -4.21
C ASN A 113 24.40 11.90 -4.45
N GLN A 114 23.21 12.24 -4.95
CA GLN A 114 22.16 11.27 -5.29
C GLN A 114 22.63 10.26 -6.35
N LYS A 115 23.39 10.72 -7.36
CA LYS A 115 24.05 9.85 -8.34
C LYS A 115 25.09 8.94 -7.70
N ALA A 116 25.89 9.44 -6.75
CA ALA A 116 26.89 8.65 -6.05
C ALA A 116 26.25 7.58 -5.16
N GLU A 117 25.16 7.89 -4.45
CA GLU A 117 24.41 6.97 -3.61
C GLU A 117 23.71 5.87 -4.42
N SER A 118 22.94 6.24 -5.44
CA SER A 118 22.31 5.27 -6.35
C SER A 118 23.33 4.40 -7.08
N GLY A 119 24.50 4.92 -7.42
CA GLY A 119 25.62 4.15 -7.97
C GLY A 119 26.19 3.11 -6.99
N ARG A 120 26.34 3.46 -5.70
CA ARG A 120 26.76 2.50 -4.66
C ARG A 120 25.72 1.40 -4.45
N GLU A 121 24.43 1.75 -4.38
CA GLU A 121 23.36 0.77 -4.18
C GLU A 121 23.20 -0.16 -5.40
N HIS A 122 23.28 0.37 -6.64
CA HIS A 122 23.31 -0.46 -7.84
C HIS A 122 24.49 -1.44 -7.82
N GLN A 123 25.71 -0.97 -7.49
CA GLN A 123 26.88 -1.83 -7.39
C GLN A 123 26.70 -2.93 -6.32
N LYS A 124 26.10 -2.60 -5.17
CA LYS A 124 25.77 -3.56 -4.11
C LYS A 124 24.74 -4.61 -4.56
N ARG A 125 23.66 -4.20 -5.25
CA ARG A 125 22.68 -5.16 -5.81
C ARG A 125 23.30 -6.03 -6.91
N ALA A 126 24.19 -5.47 -7.73
CA ALA A 126 24.92 -6.22 -8.74
C ALA A 126 25.85 -7.29 -8.16
N THR A 127 26.54 -7.03 -7.03
CA THR A 127 27.36 -8.07 -6.38
C THR A 127 26.50 -9.19 -5.79
N LEU A 128 25.34 -8.86 -5.20
CA LEU A 128 24.38 -9.86 -4.71
C LEU A 128 23.80 -10.73 -5.83
N PHE A 129 23.38 -10.11 -6.95
CA PHE A 129 22.91 -10.82 -8.14
C PHE A 129 23.99 -11.78 -8.68
N ASN A 130 25.23 -11.29 -8.87
CA ASN A 130 26.34 -12.11 -9.35
C ASN A 130 26.66 -13.29 -8.40
N ALA A 131 26.56 -13.10 -7.09
CA ALA A 131 26.76 -14.18 -6.12
C ALA A 131 25.62 -15.23 -6.16
N ALA A 132 24.37 -14.78 -6.34
CA ALA A 132 23.22 -15.67 -6.49
C ALA A 132 23.31 -16.49 -7.79
N GLU A 133 23.65 -15.86 -8.92
CA GLU A 133 23.91 -16.52 -10.20
C GLU A 133 24.99 -17.61 -10.10
N GLN A 134 26.14 -17.29 -9.48
CA GLN A 134 27.21 -18.28 -9.26
C GLN A 134 26.72 -19.47 -8.43
N LYS A 135 25.89 -19.25 -7.41
CA LYS A 135 25.28 -20.32 -6.60
C LYS A 135 24.32 -21.18 -7.42
N VAL A 136 23.49 -20.58 -8.27
CA VAL A 136 22.61 -21.30 -9.20
C VAL A 136 23.41 -22.18 -10.15
N GLN A 137 24.45 -21.63 -10.80
CA GLN A 137 25.32 -22.36 -11.73
C GLN A 137 26.04 -23.54 -11.06
N GLN A 138 26.55 -23.37 -9.83
CA GLN A 138 27.15 -24.45 -9.04
C GLN A 138 26.14 -25.57 -8.71
N LEU A 139 24.91 -25.20 -8.35
CA LEU A 139 23.85 -26.16 -8.05
C LEU A 139 23.34 -26.87 -9.30
N GLU A 140 23.24 -26.17 -10.43
CA GLU A 140 22.87 -26.74 -11.73
C GLU A 140 23.84 -27.85 -12.14
N GLN A 141 25.15 -27.56 -12.13
CA GLN A 141 26.20 -28.52 -12.45
C GLN A 141 26.18 -29.73 -11.51
N ARG A 142 25.99 -29.51 -10.20
CA ARG A 142 25.98 -30.58 -9.19
C ARG A 142 24.73 -31.44 -9.21
N LEU A 143 23.56 -30.88 -9.55
CA LEU A 143 22.25 -31.51 -9.39
C LEU A 143 21.55 -31.80 -10.74
N HIS A 144 22.22 -31.56 -11.87
CA HIS A 144 21.68 -31.63 -13.23
C HIS A 144 20.70 -32.80 -13.47
N ARG A 145 21.09 -34.04 -13.14
CA ARG A 145 20.24 -35.24 -13.33
C ARG A 145 18.95 -35.22 -12.49
N SER A 146 18.98 -34.65 -11.29
CA SER A 146 17.80 -34.50 -10.44
C SER A 146 16.88 -33.42 -11.01
N ILE A 147 17.44 -32.26 -11.37
CA ILE A 147 16.73 -31.13 -12.00
C ILE A 147 16.00 -31.59 -13.27
N THR A 148 16.70 -32.26 -14.21
CA THR A 148 16.10 -32.76 -15.46
C THR A 148 14.93 -33.73 -15.21
N LYS A 149 15.01 -34.54 -14.16
CA LYS A 149 13.93 -35.48 -13.79
C LYS A 149 12.78 -34.81 -13.07
N SER A 150 13.05 -33.84 -12.18
CA SER A 150 12.03 -33.14 -11.41
C SER A 150 11.33 -32.03 -12.19
N ARG A 151 11.92 -31.56 -13.29
CA ARG A 151 11.41 -30.48 -14.14
C ARG A 151 9.89 -30.53 -14.42
N PRO A 152 9.27 -31.67 -14.81
CA PRO A 152 7.82 -31.70 -15.06
C PRO A 152 6.96 -31.44 -13.82
N TYR A 153 7.47 -31.70 -12.62
CA TYR A 153 6.78 -31.36 -11.37
C TYR A 153 6.85 -29.85 -11.10
N PHE A 154 8.02 -29.23 -11.26
CA PHE A 154 8.17 -27.78 -11.02
C PHE A 154 7.46 -26.94 -12.09
N GLU A 155 7.41 -27.40 -13.34
CA GLU A 155 6.62 -26.76 -14.40
C GLU A 155 5.10 -26.83 -14.12
N GLU A 156 4.57 -27.99 -13.69
CA GLU A 156 3.16 -28.10 -13.28
C GLU A 156 2.87 -27.32 -11.98
N LYS A 157 3.80 -27.27 -11.02
CA LYS A 157 3.68 -26.47 -9.78
C LYS A 157 3.56 -24.98 -10.12
N ALA A 158 4.44 -24.45 -10.96
CA ALA A 158 4.41 -23.05 -11.39
C ALA A 158 3.11 -22.71 -12.14
N LEU A 159 2.62 -23.61 -13.01
CA LEU A 159 1.33 -23.45 -13.69
C LEU A 159 0.17 -23.41 -12.69
N CYS A 160 0.16 -24.31 -11.70
CA CYS A 160 -0.86 -24.33 -10.65
C CYS A 160 -0.82 -23.08 -9.77
N GLN A 161 0.37 -22.64 -9.35
CA GLN A 161 0.58 -21.40 -8.59
C GLN A 161 0.05 -20.19 -9.38
N GLY A 162 0.40 -20.05 -10.66
CA GLY A 162 -0.08 -18.96 -11.51
C GLY A 162 -1.61 -18.94 -11.67
N GLN A 163 -2.25 -20.10 -11.85
CA GLN A 163 -3.71 -20.20 -11.92
C GLN A 163 -4.39 -19.84 -10.60
N LEU A 164 -3.82 -20.26 -9.46
CA LEU A 164 -4.34 -19.92 -8.13
C LEU A 164 -4.12 -18.44 -7.80
N ALA A 165 -2.97 -17.87 -8.14
CA ALA A 165 -2.68 -16.45 -7.98
C ALA A 165 -3.66 -15.57 -8.76
N ALA A 166 -3.86 -15.82 -10.06
CA ALA A 166 -4.80 -15.07 -10.89
C ALA A 166 -6.25 -15.21 -10.40
N GLN A 167 -6.63 -16.37 -9.87
CA GLN A 167 -7.97 -16.57 -9.31
C GLN A 167 -8.12 -15.91 -7.93
N LYS A 168 -7.06 -15.84 -7.12
CA LYS A 168 -7.00 -15.07 -5.86
C LYS A 168 -7.16 -13.57 -6.13
N GLU A 169 -6.38 -13.02 -7.06
CA GLU A 169 -6.48 -11.62 -7.50
C GLU A 169 -7.91 -11.29 -7.96
N ARG A 170 -8.53 -12.18 -8.76
CA ARG A 170 -9.94 -12.03 -9.17
C ARG A 170 -10.91 -12.02 -7.99
N VAL A 171 -10.70 -12.85 -6.97
CA VAL A 171 -11.52 -12.86 -5.74
C VAL A 171 -11.34 -11.55 -4.97
N GLU A 172 -10.11 -11.08 -4.81
CA GLU A 172 -9.77 -9.83 -4.11
C GLU A 172 -10.36 -8.61 -4.82
N ALA A 173 -10.24 -8.52 -6.16
CA ALA A 173 -10.85 -7.47 -6.97
C ALA A 173 -12.38 -7.44 -6.84
N LEU A 174 -13.04 -8.61 -6.85
CA LEU A 174 -14.49 -8.72 -6.63
C LEU A 174 -14.90 -8.36 -5.19
N GLN A 175 -14.11 -8.74 -4.18
CA GLN A 175 -14.33 -8.34 -2.79
C GLN A 175 -14.19 -6.83 -2.61
N HIS A 176 -13.16 -6.21 -3.20
CA HIS A 176 -12.97 -4.76 -3.20
C HIS A 176 -14.12 -4.04 -3.90
N ALA A 177 -14.60 -4.54 -5.04
CA ALA A 177 -15.78 -4.01 -5.72
C ALA A 177 -17.05 -4.09 -4.84
N VAL A 178 -17.27 -5.21 -4.13
CA VAL A 178 -18.36 -5.35 -3.15
C VAL A 178 -18.22 -4.35 -1.99
N ALA A 179 -17.01 -4.17 -1.46
CA ALA A 179 -16.74 -3.22 -0.37
C ALA A 179 -17.02 -1.77 -0.82
N LYS A 180 -16.55 -1.39 -2.01
CA LYS A 180 -16.80 -0.08 -2.63
C LYS A 180 -18.30 0.20 -2.81
N VAL A 181 -19.06 -0.74 -3.38
CA VAL A 181 -20.52 -0.58 -3.57
C VAL A 181 -21.26 -0.51 -2.23
N LYS A 182 -20.84 -1.29 -1.21
CA LYS A 182 -21.39 -1.17 0.15
C LYS A 182 -21.10 0.20 0.78
N GLY A 183 -19.89 0.72 0.59
CA GLY A 183 -19.50 2.06 1.04
C GLY A 183 -20.37 3.15 0.41
N GLN A 184 -20.51 3.14 -0.93
CA GLN A 184 -21.36 4.06 -1.68
C GLN A 184 -22.84 3.99 -1.27
N TYR A 185 -23.35 2.79 -0.97
CA TYR A 185 -24.72 2.62 -0.46
C TYR A 185 -24.88 3.20 0.95
N ALA A 186 -23.93 2.97 1.85
CA ALA A 186 -23.94 3.54 3.19
C ALA A 186 -23.80 5.08 3.19
N GLU A 187 -22.97 5.62 2.30
CA GLU A 187 -22.83 7.06 2.04
C GLU A 187 -24.15 7.66 1.52
N SER A 188 -24.80 6.99 0.56
CA SER A 188 -26.11 7.41 0.04
C SER A 188 -27.19 7.42 1.13
N LEU A 189 -27.19 6.44 2.03
CA LEU A 189 -28.11 6.41 3.18
C LEU A 189 -27.84 7.56 4.17
N LYS A 190 -26.57 7.84 4.48
CA LYS A 190 -26.19 9.00 5.33
C LYS A 190 -26.58 10.33 4.70
N GLU A 191 -26.46 10.47 3.39
CA GLU A 191 -26.87 11.70 2.70
C GLU A 191 -28.41 11.86 2.70
N LEU A 192 -29.16 10.76 2.53
CA LEU A 192 -30.62 10.79 2.68
C LEU A 192 -31.05 11.12 4.12
N GLU A 193 -30.35 10.60 5.12
CA GLU A 193 -30.53 10.94 6.53
C GLU A 193 -30.25 12.43 6.77
N ARG A 194 -29.10 12.94 6.31
CA ARG A 194 -28.71 14.36 6.39
C ARG A 194 -29.73 15.29 5.72
N ILE A 195 -30.21 14.96 4.52
CA ILE A 195 -31.25 15.73 3.82
C ILE A 195 -32.58 15.70 4.60
N SER A 196 -32.95 14.54 5.17
CA SER A 196 -34.14 14.40 5.99
C SER A 196 -34.05 15.28 7.24
N GLU A 197 -32.95 15.20 7.99
CA GLU A 197 -32.66 16.05 9.15
C GLU A 197 -32.70 17.54 8.78
N GLU A 198 -32.09 17.94 7.66
CA GLU A 198 -32.10 19.33 7.18
C GLU A 198 -33.52 19.83 6.88
N ILE A 199 -34.37 19.00 6.25
CA ILE A 199 -35.79 19.33 6.00
C ILE A 199 -36.56 19.45 7.31
N HIS A 200 -36.33 18.53 8.25
CA HIS A 200 -36.97 18.57 9.57
C HIS A 200 -36.53 19.78 10.38
N TYR A 201 -35.24 20.12 10.38
CA TYR A 201 -34.68 21.31 11.00
C TYR A 201 -35.31 22.58 10.41
N LYS A 202 -35.31 22.73 9.09
CA LYS A 202 -35.94 23.88 8.39
C LYS A 202 -37.43 24.02 8.70
N ARG A 203 -38.17 22.92 8.87
CA ARG A 203 -39.59 22.94 9.27
C ARG A 203 -39.77 23.30 10.75
N GLY A 204 -38.94 22.78 11.64
CA GLY A 204 -38.93 23.11 13.06
C GLY A 204 -38.59 24.58 13.32
N SER A 205 -37.49 25.07 12.73
CA SER A 205 -37.09 26.48 12.78
C SER A 205 -38.10 27.41 12.10
N GLY A 206 -38.76 26.95 11.02
CA GLY A 206 -39.83 27.68 10.34
C GLY A 206 -41.11 27.84 11.17
N CYS A 207 -41.33 26.99 12.17
CA CYS A 207 -42.49 27.07 13.07
C CYS A 207 -42.32 28.13 14.18
N LEU A 208 -41.09 28.62 14.44
CA LEU A 208 -40.83 29.66 15.44
C LEU A 208 -41.01 31.11 14.92
N ARG A 209 -41.79 31.34 13.85
CA ARG A 209 -42.09 32.70 13.38
C ARG A 209 -43.48 32.92 12.79
N LYS A 210 -44.52 32.30 13.35
CA LYS A 210 -45.90 32.79 13.23
C LYS A 210 -46.74 32.40 14.44
N VAL A 211 -46.79 33.32 15.40
CA VAL A 211 -47.93 33.44 16.31
C VAL A 211 -49.13 33.92 15.48
N THR A 212 -50.19 33.11 15.38
CA THR A 212 -51.62 33.47 15.45
C THR A 212 -52.48 32.27 15.01
N ASP A 213 -53.38 31.84 15.89
CA ASP A 213 -54.52 30.92 15.73
C ASP A 213 -54.36 29.52 15.09
N ASP A 214 -54.88 28.54 15.84
CA ASP A 214 -55.48 27.27 15.40
C ASP A 214 -54.89 26.56 14.17
N PHE A 215 -53.79 25.83 14.35
CA PHE A 215 -53.56 24.47 13.80
C PHE A 215 -52.19 23.95 14.27
N MET A 216 -52.18 23.17 15.36
CA MET A 216 -50.96 22.67 16.00
C MET A 216 -50.55 21.30 15.40
N PRO A 217 -49.38 21.16 14.72
CA PRO A 217 -48.85 19.85 14.35
C PRO A 217 -48.28 19.14 15.59
N PRO A 218 -48.42 17.81 15.72
CA PRO A 218 -47.93 17.10 16.90
C PRO A 218 -46.41 16.97 16.88
N ASN A 219 -45.72 17.84 17.62
CA ASN A 219 -44.31 17.68 17.97
C ASN A 219 -44.17 16.64 19.09
N GLY A 220 -44.09 15.36 18.73
CA GLY A 220 -43.62 14.29 19.63
C GLY A 220 -42.13 13.97 19.38
N PRO A 221 -41.40 13.46 20.39
CA PRO A 221 -40.10 12.81 20.14
C PRO A 221 -40.26 11.69 19.10
N ARG A 222 -39.25 11.46 18.25
CA ARG A 222 -39.29 10.37 17.29
C ARG A 222 -39.44 9.03 18.03
N GLU A 223 -40.46 8.27 17.68
CA GLU A 223 -40.51 6.86 18.05
C GLU A 223 -39.34 6.11 17.39
N PRO A 224 -38.77 5.08 18.05
CA PRO A 224 -37.72 4.26 17.46
C PRO A 224 -38.15 3.71 16.09
N GLY A 225 -37.22 3.70 15.13
CA GLY A 225 -37.48 3.15 13.80
C GLY A 225 -37.93 1.69 13.87
N VAL A 226 -38.84 1.30 12.98
CA VAL A 226 -39.42 -0.05 12.93
C VAL A 226 -38.30 -1.11 12.92
N GLY A 227 -38.26 -1.95 13.96
CA GLY A 227 -37.19 -2.92 14.22
C GLY A 227 -36.34 -2.67 15.48
N ALA A 228 -36.64 -1.62 16.26
CA ALA A 228 -35.95 -1.28 17.51
C ALA A 228 -36.75 -1.64 18.78
N GLU A 229 -37.41 -2.79 18.83
CA GLU A 229 -38.05 -3.28 20.05
C GLU A 229 -37.02 -3.64 21.15
N LEU A 230 -37.04 -2.84 22.23
CA LEU A 230 -36.30 -3.13 23.46
C LEU A 230 -36.87 -4.38 24.13
N ASN A 231 -36.01 -5.39 24.25
CA ASN A 231 -36.35 -6.70 24.78
C ASN A 231 -36.47 -6.69 26.31
N VAL A 232 -37.61 -6.19 26.83
CA VAL A 232 -37.93 -6.16 28.25
C VAL A 232 -38.82 -7.35 28.61
N TYR A 233 -38.24 -8.34 29.28
CA TYR A 233 -38.98 -9.23 30.15
C TYR A 233 -38.29 -9.31 31.51
N ASP A 234 -38.84 -8.54 32.45
CA ASP A 234 -38.67 -8.77 33.88
C ASP A 234 -40.02 -9.28 34.42
N VAL A 235 -40.01 -10.50 34.98
CA VAL A 235 -41.09 -11.04 35.80
C VAL A 235 -40.42 -11.84 36.92
N SER A 236 -40.51 -11.31 38.14
CA SER A 236 -39.99 -11.89 39.38
C SER A 236 -41.10 -12.60 40.19
N GLU A 237 -40.69 -13.34 41.24
CA GLU A 237 -41.51 -14.05 42.26
C GLU A 237 -42.27 -15.32 41.77
N PHE A 238 -42.42 -16.43 42.50
CA PHE A 238 -42.06 -16.89 43.86
C PHE A 238 -42.03 -18.45 43.87
N GLY A 239 -41.30 -19.23 44.69
CA GLY A 239 -40.27 -18.96 45.72
C GLY A 239 -40.01 -20.19 46.62
N SER A 240 -38.81 -20.30 47.20
CA SER A 240 -38.39 -21.17 48.35
C SER A 240 -38.37 -22.72 48.25
N THR A 241 -37.18 -23.32 48.45
CA THR A 241 -36.86 -24.29 49.53
C THR A 241 -35.32 -24.43 49.75
N HIS A 242 -34.83 -24.17 50.97
CA HIS A 242 -33.72 -24.82 51.75
C HIS A 242 -32.55 -25.53 50.99
N CYS A 243 -31.24 -25.41 51.29
CA CYS A 243 -30.42 -24.75 52.33
C CYS A 243 -28.90 -24.85 51.98
N GLY A 244 -28.01 -24.06 52.61
CA GLY A 244 -26.61 -24.48 52.85
C GLY A 244 -25.49 -23.47 52.62
N ASP A 245 -25.13 -22.75 53.69
CA ASP A 245 -23.77 -22.33 54.11
C ASP A 245 -22.87 -21.40 53.24
N GLY A 246 -22.10 -20.56 53.95
CA GLY A 246 -20.69 -20.29 53.56
C GLY A 246 -20.33 -19.04 52.73
N THR A 247 -20.13 -17.91 53.43
CA THR A 247 -19.15 -16.83 53.09
C THR A 247 -19.58 -15.68 52.16
N VAL A 248 -19.21 -14.47 52.57
CA VAL A 248 -19.42 -13.18 51.89
C VAL A 248 -18.06 -12.54 51.63
N MET A 249 -17.72 -12.18 50.39
CA MET A 249 -17.41 -10.78 50.00
C MET A 249 -17.09 -10.63 48.51
N GLU A 250 -17.82 -9.69 47.91
CA GLU A 250 -17.52 -8.81 46.77
C GLU A 250 -17.30 -9.36 45.36
N ARG A 251 -17.68 -8.49 44.40
CA ARG A 251 -17.82 -8.74 42.96
C ARG A 251 -16.66 -8.10 42.22
N GLU A 252 -16.31 -8.65 41.06
CA GLU A 252 -15.96 -7.85 39.87
C GLU A 252 -16.19 -8.71 38.60
N ASP A 253 -16.27 -8.05 37.44
CA ASP A 253 -17.25 -8.46 36.42
C ASP A 253 -16.83 -9.54 35.41
N LEU A 254 -17.82 -10.36 35.04
CA LEU A 254 -17.82 -11.13 33.80
C LEU A 254 -18.13 -10.21 32.62
N GLN A 255 -17.16 -9.98 31.72
CA GLN A 255 -17.46 -9.43 30.40
C GLN A 255 -17.41 -10.55 29.34
N PHE A 256 -18.61 -11.04 29.02
CA PHE A 256 -18.86 -12.12 28.07
C PHE A 256 -18.43 -11.69 26.66
N GLY A 257 -17.46 -12.39 26.07
CA GLY A 257 -16.94 -12.07 24.73
C GLY A 257 -18.04 -12.14 23.66
N ARG A 258 -18.30 -11.00 23.00
CA ARG A 258 -19.13 -10.94 21.80
C ARG A 258 -18.47 -11.78 20.69
N ASN A 259 -19.02 -12.95 20.42
CA ASN A 259 -18.66 -13.75 19.27
C ASN A 259 -19.09 -13.04 17.98
N ASP A 260 -18.18 -12.26 17.38
CA ASP A 260 -18.39 -11.64 16.08
C ASP A 260 -18.29 -12.69 14.97
N VAL A 261 -19.45 -13.10 14.44
CA VAL A 261 -19.57 -14.15 13.41
C VAL A 261 -19.32 -13.59 12.00
N THR A 262 -18.32 -12.72 11.84
CA THR A 262 -17.89 -12.17 10.54
C THR A 262 -16.54 -12.71 10.07
N ASN A 263 -15.69 -13.23 10.96
CA ASN A 263 -14.34 -13.69 10.59
C ASN A 263 -14.27 -15.17 10.15
N LYS A 264 -15.10 -15.56 9.17
CA LYS A 264 -15.05 -16.88 8.48
C LYS A 264 -14.56 -16.79 7.03
N PHE A 265 -13.96 -15.67 6.64
CA PHE A 265 -13.35 -15.47 5.32
C PHE A 265 -11.82 -15.65 5.30
N SER A 266 -11.22 -16.23 6.35
CA SER A 266 -9.85 -16.76 6.33
C SER A 266 -9.66 -17.98 5.39
N ILE A 267 -10.55 -18.20 4.41
CA ILE A 267 -10.35 -19.14 3.29
C ILE A 267 -9.50 -18.47 2.19
N LEU A 268 -8.44 -17.81 2.64
CA LEU A 268 -7.26 -17.58 1.84
C LEU A 268 -6.13 -18.26 2.61
N THR A 269 -6.25 -19.59 2.77
CA THR A 269 -5.11 -20.39 3.18
C THR A 269 -3.96 -20.03 2.24
N ASP A 270 -2.78 -19.91 2.81
CA ASP A 270 -1.57 -19.79 2.02
C ASP A 270 -1.44 -21.06 1.16
N TYR A 271 -1.87 -20.93 -0.10
CA TYR A 271 -1.96 -22.04 -1.03
C TYR A 271 -0.55 -22.53 -1.41
N GLU A 272 0.47 -21.68 -1.25
CA GLU A 272 1.88 -22.03 -1.36
C GLU A 272 2.23 -23.11 -0.32
N LEU A 273 1.88 -22.88 0.96
CA LEU A 273 2.01 -23.86 2.04
C LEU A 273 1.15 -25.13 1.83
N GLU A 274 -0.01 -25.06 1.19
CA GLU A 274 -0.79 -26.26 0.84
C GLU A 274 -0.18 -27.07 -0.31
N LEU A 275 0.38 -26.40 -1.33
CA LEU A 275 1.07 -27.06 -2.44
C LEU A 275 2.39 -27.67 -1.97
N ASP A 276 3.16 -27.01 -1.09
CA ASP A 276 4.38 -27.58 -0.50
C ASP A 276 4.11 -28.81 0.39
N ARG A 277 2.97 -28.82 1.11
CA ARG A 277 2.52 -30.02 1.85
C ARG A 277 2.19 -31.21 0.95
N CYS A 278 2.06 -31.03 -0.37
CA CYS A 278 1.90 -32.15 -1.30
C CYS A 278 3.17 -32.98 -1.51
N ASP A 279 4.31 -32.46 -1.07
CA ASP A 279 5.62 -33.06 -1.30
C ASP A 279 6.17 -33.83 -0.10
N LEU A 280 5.78 -33.42 1.11
CA LEU A 280 6.06 -34.16 2.33
C LEU A 280 5.49 -35.57 2.19
N ARG A 281 6.39 -36.55 2.13
CA ARG A 281 6.02 -37.97 2.19
C ARG A 281 5.07 -38.18 3.38
N SER A 282 3.91 -38.76 3.12
CA SER A 282 3.07 -39.33 4.17
C SER A 282 3.76 -40.58 4.73
N VAL A 283 4.76 -40.37 5.59
CA VAL A 283 5.40 -41.39 6.42
C VAL A 283 4.79 -41.36 7.81
N GLY A 284 3.65 -42.04 7.97
CA GLY A 284 3.09 -42.43 9.27
C GLY A 284 2.58 -41.30 10.16
N SER A 285 1.32 -41.40 10.56
CA SER A 285 0.80 -40.61 11.69
C SER A 285 1.63 -40.92 12.95
N LEU A 286 2.43 -39.96 13.39
CA LEU A 286 2.93 -39.90 14.76
C LEU A 286 2.45 -38.61 15.41
N SER A 287 1.97 -38.76 16.64
CA SER A 287 1.26 -37.76 17.42
C SER A 287 2.10 -36.54 17.77
N VAL A 288 1.42 -35.42 17.95
CA VAL A 288 1.95 -34.18 18.54
C VAL A 288 2.79 -34.48 19.78
N GLY A 289 4.07 -34.10 19.73
CA GLY A 289 4.94 -33.98 20.89
C GLY A 289 5.30 -32.51 21.09
N THR A 290 4.86 -31.93 22.19
CA THR A 290 5.22 -30.56 22.57
C THR A 290 6.67 -30.50 23.00
N SER A 291 7.52 -29.80 22.23
CA SER A 291 8.90 -29.50 22.62
C SER A 291 9.26 -28.08 22.18
N SER A 292 9.31 -27.16 23.15
CA SER A 292 9.80 -25.80 22.95
C SER A 292 11.29 -25.81 22.62
N ALA A 293 11.68 -25.06 21.59
CA ALA A 293 13.06 -24.61 21.40
C ALA A 293 13.02 -23.17 20.88
N ALA A 294 13.35 -22.21 21.74
CA ALA A 294 13.46 -20.82 21.35
C ALA A 294 14.80 -20.61 20.62
N VAL A 295 14.74 -20.12 19.39
CA VAL A 295 15.85 -19.47 18.71
C VAL A 295 15.38 -18.11 18.21
N SER A 296 16.06 -17.06 18.65
CA SER A 296 15.75 -15.67 18.35
C SER A 296 16.61 -15.23 17.18
N GLU A 297 16.04 -15.16 15.99
CA GLU A 297 16.63 -14.43 14.87
C GLU A 297 15.71 -13.25 14.53
N ARG A 298 16.26 -12.03 14.60
CA ARG A 298 15.55 -10.81 14.20
C ARG A 298 15.54 -10.74 12.68
N ASP A 299 14.36 -10.72 12.10
CA ASP A 299 14.15 -10.49 10.67
C ASP A 299 13.75 -9.02 10.47
N ASP A 300 14.74 -8.15 10.20
CA ASP A 300 14.52 -6.77 9.78
C ASP A 300 14.11 -6.74 8.30
N SER A 301 12.91 -7.26 8.03
CA SER A 301 12.24 -7.14 6.74
C SER A 301 11.55 -5.77 6.65
N GLU A 302 12.27 -4.77 6.11
CA GLU A 302 11.66 -3.48 5.75
C GLU A 302 10.55 -3.68 4.72
N VAL A 303 9.31 -3.42 5.13
CA VAL A 303 8.15 -3.37 4.25
C VAL A 303 8.27 -2.10 3.40
N ILE A 304 8.79 -2.26 2.18
CA ILE A 304 8.72 -1.20 1.17
C ILE A 304 7.26 -1.08 0.74
N ASP A 305 6.67 0.07 1.04
CA ASP A 305 5.36 0.49 0.57
C ASP A 305 5.39 0.60 -0.96
N ASP A 306 4.76 -0.34 -1.68
CA ASP A 306 4.56 -0.29 -3.14
C ASP A 306 3.47 0.75 -3.50
N GLY A 307 3.68 1.98 -3.04
CA GLY A 307 2.85 3.15 -3.29
C GLY A 307 3.15 3.80 -4.63
N ASP A 308 2.43 3.35 -5.67
CA ASP A 308 1.96 4.12 -6.83
C ASP A 308 2.83 5.30 -7.32
N TYR A 309 3.66 5.07 -8.34
CA TYR A 309 4.41 6.10 -9.07
C TYR A 309 4.03 6.15 -10.57
N GLU A 310 2.74 6.30 -10.86
CA GLU A 310 2.25 6.81 -12.16
C GLU A 310 2.74 8.26 -12.39
N GLN A 311 4.00 8.45 -12.81
CA GLN A 311 4.53 9.77 -13.19
C GLN A 311 5.52 9.68 -14.37
N GLU A 312 5.07 9.02 -15.45
CA GLU A 312 5.83 8.89 -16.70
C GLU A 312 5.41 9.92 -17.78
N GLU A 313 4.22 10.53 -17.67
CA GLU A 313 3.73 11.58 -18.60
C GLU A 313 4.31 12.99 -18.34
N ASP A 314 4.81 13.28 -17.13
CA ASP A 314 5.26 14.63 -16.74
C ASP A 314 6.58 15.04 -17.41
N ILE A 315 7.46 14.09 -17.77
CA ILE A 315 8.81 14.42 -18.26
C ILE A 315 8.76 15.05 -19.66
N GLU A 316 7.90 14.52 -20.54
CA GLU A 316 7.77 15.02 -21.91
C GLU A 316 6.99 16.34 -21.96
N THR A 317 6.00 16.51 -21.09
CA THR A 317 5.28 17.77 -20.92
C THR A 317 6.15 18.85 -20.26
N LEU A 318 7.07 18.52 -19.34
CA LEU A 318 8.10 19.43 -18.85
C LEU A 318 9.06 19.87 -19.97
N LYS A 319 9.57 18.95 -20.79
CA LYS A 319 10.43 19.30 -21.94
C LYS A 319 9.72 20.25 -22.90
N GLN A 320 8.46 19.96 -23.26
CA GLN A 320 7.67 20.83 -24.14
C GLN A 320 7.40 22.20 -23.50
N ARG A 321 7.15 22.28 -22.19
CA ARG A 321 7.01 23.56 -21.47
C ARG A 321 8.31 24.37 -21.45
N VAL A 322 9.45 23.75 -21.18
CA VAL A 322 10.76 24.42 -21.23
C VAL A 322 11.06 24.92 -22.64
N GLN A 323 10.74 24.13 -23.67
CA GLN A 323 10.90 24.53 -25.07
C GLN A 323 9.98 25.69 -25.47
N MET A 324 8.72 25.69 -25.03
CA MET A 324 7.77 26.79 -25.25
C MET A 324 8.20 28.08 -24.53
N LEU A 325 8.64 27.98 -23.27
CA LEU A 325 9.10 29.12 -22.47
C LEU A 325 10.45 29.68 -22.93
N ALA A 326 11.25 28.90 -23.65
CA ALA A 326 12.51 29.34 -24.25
C ALA A 326 12.33 30.18 -25.52
N VAL A 327 11.14 30.23 -26.12
CA VAL A 327 10.83 31.05 -27.30
C VAL A 327 10.12 32.34 -26.88
N ARG A 328 10.89 33.43 -26.74
CA ARG A 328 10.30 34.78 -26.82
C ARG A 328 9.93 35.06 -28.28
N PRO A 329 8.74 35.62 -28.57
CA PRO A 329 8.46 36.21 -29.87
C PRO A 329 9.50 37.29 -30.18
N VAL A 330 10.17 37.17 -31.32
CA VAL A 330 11.00 38.23 -31.88
C VAL A 330 10.08 39.16 -32.66
N ASP A 331 9.50 40.14 -31.96
CA ASP A 331 9.00 41.36 -32.57
C ASP A 331 9.53 42.54 -31.75
N GLY A 332 10.19 43.47 -32.45
CA GLY A 332 10.85 44.61 -31.83
C GLY A 332 9.86 45.70 -31.44
N GLY A 333 10.02 46.26 -30.24
CA GLY A 333 9.23 47.39 -29.78
C GLY A 333 9.67 47.84 -28.39
N GLU A 334 10.10 49.09 -28.28
CA GLU A 334 10.41 49.73 -27.00
C GLU A 334 9.12 49.89 -26.19
N GLY A 335 9.06 49.31 -24.98
CA GLY A 335 7.87 49.39 -24.14
C GLY A 335 8.09 48.81 -22.74
N GLN A 336 7.80 49.60 -21.72
CA GLN A 336 7.80 49.16 -20.33
C GLN A 336 6.68 48.12 -20.14
N SER A 337 7.04 46.89 -19.78
CA SER A 337 6.06 45.84 -19.46
C SER A 337 5.94 45.70 -17.96
N SER A 338 4.85 46.23 -17.42
CA SER A 338 4.41 45.99 -16.04
C SER A 338 3.68 44.65 -15.97
N ASP A 339 4.44 43.55 -15.97
CA ASP A 339 3.88 42.20 -15.97
C ASP A 339 4.49 41.34 -14.85
N THR A 340 4.02 41.57 -13.62
CA THR A 340 4.37 40.81 -12.42
C THR A 340 3.86 39.37 -12.44
N GLN A 341 3.07 38.98 -13.46
CA GLN A 341 2.47 37.65 -13.55
C GLN A 341 3.49 36.55 -13.93
N TRP A 342 4.64 36.93 -14.50
CA TRP A 342 5.72 35.98 -14.83
C TRP A 342 6.57 35.53 -13.64
N GLU A 343 6.61 36.30 -12.55
CA GLU A 343 7.39 35.94 -11.35
C GLU A 343 6.61 35.03 -10.39
N GLU A 344 5.27 35.14 -10.35
CA GLU A 344 4.41 34.31 -9.50
C GLU A 344 4.27 32.86 -10.01
N GLY A 345 4.35 32.63 -11.33
CA GLY A 345 4.17 31.30 -11.90
C GLY A 345 5.20 30.25 -11.44
N PRO A 346 6.52 30.53 -11.58
CA PRO A 346 7.58 29.61 -11.14
C PRO A 346 7.68 29.48 -9.62
N THR A 347 7.54 30.59 -8.89
CA THR A 347 7.62 30.61 -7.42
C THR A 347 6.47 29.82 -6.80
N ALA A 348 5.23 30.02 -7.24
CA ALA A 348 4.07 29.29 -6.73
C ALA A 348 4.04 27.79 -7.10
N THR A 349 4.84 27.33 -8.07
CA THR A 349 5.04 25.89 -8.32
C THR A 349 6.17 25.29 -7.50
N ILE A 350 7.19 26.07 -7.12
CA ILE A 350 8.29 25.66 -6.24
C ILE A 350 7.89 25.68 -4.76
N ASP A 351 7.11 26.67 -4.32
CA ASP A 351 6.62 26.78 -2.93
C ASP A 351 5.57 25.70 -2.59
N ARG A 352 4.88 25.13 -3.58
CA ARG A 352 3.81 24.15 -3.38
C ARG A 352 4.27 22.83 -2.72
N PRO A 353 5.36 22.17 -3.15
CA PRO A 353 5.91 21.02 -2.43
C PRO A 353 6.46 21.39 -1.05
N ASP A 354 7.21 22.49 -0.92
CA ASP A 354 7.80 22.93 0.36
C ASP A 354 6.72 23.22 1.42
N LYS A 355 5.63 23.88 1.02
CA LYS A 355 4.49 24.18 1.90
C LYS A 355 3.69 22.94 2.30
N ARG A 356 3.71 21.88 1.49
CA ARG A 356 3.17 20.56 1.87
C ARG A 356 4.11 19.83 2.84
N LEU A 357 5.43 19.91 2.62
CA LEU A 357 6.46 19.36 3.51
C LEU A 357 6.40 19.98 4.91
N MET A 358 6.39 21.31 5.01
CA MET A 358 6.24 22.00 6.30
C MET A 358 4.91 21.68 7.01
N GLN A 359 3.82 21.51 6.28
CA GLN A 359 2.53 21.09 6.86
C GLN A 359 2.59 19.65 7.38
N HIS A 360 3.30 18.75 6.70
CA HIS A 360 3.51 17.38 7.15
C HIS A 360 4.39 17.33 8.40
N GLU A 361 5.53 18.05 8.42
CA GLU A 361 6.38 18.17 9.62
C GLU A 361 5.63 18.79 10.80
N SER A 362 4.85 19.85 10.59
CA SER A 362 4.04 20.49 11.63
C SER A 362 2.98 19.53 12.19
N ALA A 363 2.34 18.72 11.34
CA ALA A 363 1.37 17.72 11.77
C ALA A 363 2.00 16.52 12.49
N VAL A 364 3.23 16.13 12.13
CA VAL A 364 4.01 15.11 12.83
C VAL A 364 4.48 15.63 14.19
N ALA A 365 5.02 16.85 14.26
CA ALA A 365 5.44 17.48 15.51
C ALA A 365 4.27 17.66 16.50
N GLY A 366 3.08 18.05 16.00
CA GLY A 366 1.86 18.15 16.82
C GLY A 366 1.44 16.81 17.43
N LYS A 367 1.47 15.72 16.66
CA LYS A 367 1.15 14.36 17.16
C LYS A 367 2.14 13.85 18.20
N ILE A 368 3.41 14.26 18.11
CA ILE A 368 4.45 13.89 19.08
C ILE A 368 4.23 14.63 20.42
N ASP A 369 3.95 15.93 20.38
CA ASP A 369 3.65 16.72 21.60
C ASP A 369 2.32 16.32 22.27
N GLU A 370 1.32 15.92 21.48
CA GLU A 370 0.05 15.39 22.01
C GLU A 370 0.24 14.01 22.68
N SER A 371 1.08 13.14 22.09
CA SER A 371 1.43 11.84 22.68
C SER A 371 2.22 11.97 23.99
N LEU A 372 3.12 12.97 24.09
CA LEU A 372 3.90 13.24 25.30
C LEU A 372 3.07 13.85 26.44
N LYS A 373 1.99 14.58 26.13
CA LYS A 373 1.04 15.08 27.14
C LYS A 373 0.11 13.99 27.66
N THR A 374 -0.32 13.05 26.80
CA THR A 374 -1.13 11.91 27.25
C THR A 374 -0.37 10.90 28.10
N SER A 375 0.97 10.81 27.97
CA SER A 375 1.81 9.94 28.80
C SER A 375 2.28 10.57 30.13
N SER A 376 1.79 11.75 30.49
CA SER A 376 2.18 12.48 31.71
C SER A 376 1.02 12.77 32.66
N VAL A 377 -0.14 12.13 32.44
CA VAL A 377 -1.34 12.19 33.30
C VAL A 377 -1.87 10.79 33.54
N ASP A 378 -1.05 9.97 34.22
CA ASP A 378 -1.40 8.78 35.00
C ASP A 378 -0.38 8.65 36.16
#